data_AF-A0A4R5U8P3-F1
#
_entry.id   AF-A0A4R5U8P3-F1
#
_cell.length_a   1.000
_cell.length_b   1.000
_cell.length_c   1.000
_cell.angle_alpha   90.00
_cell.angle_beta   90.00
_cell.angle_gamma   90.00
#
_symmetry.space_group_name_H-M   'P 1'
#
loop_
_entity.id
_entity.type
_entity.pdbx_description
1 polymer ?
#
loop_
_entity_poly.entity_id
_entity_poly.type
_entity_poly.pdbx_seq_one_letter_code
_entity_poly.pdbx_strand_id
1 'polypeptide(L)'
;MRHPCMTCGACCAHYRVSMHWMETDAAGGVVPHALTEAFGPHQAVMRGTWEAQPRCIALDADIGRHSRCSIHPVRPQPCRDVQASWEHGAASPQCDKARSAHGLPVLTTADWARSISVVLVEAIDVPEPPPAAAPMAVASLQA
;
A
#
# COMPACT_ATOMS: atom_id res chain seq x y z
N MET A 1 5.23 6.56 2.92
CA MET A 1 4.92 5.27 3.56
C MET A 1 4.59 4.29 2.46
N ARG A 2 5.33 3.18 2.34
CA ARG A 2 5.00 2.14 1.35
C ARG A 2 3.98 1.21 2.01
N HIS A 3 2.85 1.00 1.35
CA HIS A 3 1.78 0.14 1.88
C HIS A 3 2.29 -1.31 2.01
N PRO A 4 2.05 -2.03 3.12
CA PRO A 4 2.58 -3.40 3.32
C PRO A 4 2.19 -4.40 2.22
N CYS A 5 1.01 -4.21 1.61
CA CYS A 5 0.58 -5.01 0.46
C CYS A 5 1.37 -4.79 -0.83
N MET A 6 2.28 -3.81 -0.90
CA MET A 6 3.20 -3.64 -2.04
C MET A 6 4.44 -4.53 -1.94
N THR A 7 4.59 -5.28 -0.84
CA THR A 7 5.70 -6.22 -0.64
C THR A 7 5.26 -7.65 -0.33
N CYS A 8 4.01 -7.90 0.06
CA CYS A 8 3.61 -9.24 0.51
C CYS A 8 3.05 -10.17 -0.60
N GLY A 9 2.16 -9.70 -1.46
CA GLY A 9 1.45 -10.51 -2.48
C GLY A 9 0.51 -11.62 -1.95
N ALA A 10 0.40 -11.80 -0.63
CA ALA A 10 -0.19 -13.01 -0.02
C ALA A 10 -1.66 -13.26 -0.41
N CYS A 11 -2.54 -12.26 -0.31
CA CYS A 11 -3.97 -12.45 -0.58
C CYS A 11 -4.22 -12.87 -2.05
N CYS A 12 -3.48 -12.29 -2.99
CA CYS A 12 -3.57 -12.61 -4.43
C CYS A 12 -3.04 -14.01 -4.79
N ALA A 13 -2.24 -14.61 -3.91
CA ALA A 13 -1.68 -15.95 -4.04
C ALA A 13 -2.31 -16.97 -3.06
N HIS A 14 -3.44 -16.62 -2.43
CA HIS A 14 -4.07 -17.51 -1.44
C HIS A 14 -5.56 -17.72 -1.68
N TYR A 15 -6.27 -16.70 -2.18
CA TYR A 15 -7.72 -16.77 -2.34
C TYR A 15 -8.15 -16.94 -3.79
N ARG A 16 -9.22 -17.73 -3.96
CA ARG A 16 -10.02 -17.69 -5.19
C ARG A 16 -10.76 -16.36 -5.26
N VAL A 17 -10.56 -15.61 -6.35
CA VAL A 17 -11.22 -14.33 -6.56
C VAL A 17 -12.45 -14.57 -7.41
N SER A 18 -13.58 -14.85 -6.75
CA SER A 18 -14.89 -15.05 -7.39
C SER A 18 -15.70 -13.76 -7.39
N MET A 19 -16.23 -13.38 -8.55
CA MET A 19 -17.00 -12.16 -8.76
C MET A 19 -18.26 -12.46 -9.56
N HIS A 20 -19.23 -11.55 -9.56
CA HIS A 20 -20.37 -11.67 -10.48
C HIS A 20 -19.89 -11.36 -11.91
N TRP A 21 -20.38 -12.08 -12.92
CA TRP A 21 -19.94 -11.90 -14.32
C TRP A 21 -20.12 -10.45 -14.84
N MET A 22 -21.10 -9.72 -14.31
CA MET A 22 -21.34 -8.29 -14.62
C MET A 22 -20.23 -7.33 -14.15
N GLU A 23 -19.31 -7.76 -13.28
CA GLU A 23 -18.14 -6.94 -12.94
C GLU A 23 -17.11 -6.88 -14.08
N THR A 24 -17.22 -7.78 -15.06
CA THR A 24 -16.30 -7.85 -16.21
C THR A 24 -16.68 -6.87 -17.33
N ASP A 25 -15.67 -6.42 -18.08
CA ASP A 25 -15.85 -5.50 -19.21
C ASP A 25 -16.71 -6.09 -20.35
N ALA A 26 -16.78 -7.42 -20.48
CA ALA A 26 -17.69 -8.11 -21.40
C ALA A 26 -19.18 -7.87 -21.09
N ALA A 27 -19.50 -7.40 -19.89
CA ALA A 27 -20.85 -7.20 -19.38
C ALA A 27 -21.13 -5.74 -18.96
N GLY A 28 -20.26 -4.81 -19.34
CA GLY A 28 -20.34 -3.39 -18.96
C GLY A 28 -19.67 -3.03 -17.64
N GLY A 29 -19.00 -3.98 -16.99
CA GLY A 29 -18.14 -3.74 -15.83
C GLY A 29 -16.76 -3.21 -16.21
N VAL A 30 -15.80 -3.31 -15.29
CA VAL A 30 -14.44 -2.76 -15.46
C VAL A 30 -13.33 -3.81 -15.41
N VAL A 31 -13.62 -5.01 -14.91
CA VAL A 31 -12.61 -6.06 -14.75
C VAL A 31 -12.31 -6.67 -16.11
N PRO A 32 -11.05 -6.75 -16.57
CA PRO A 32 -10.75 -7.29 -17.89
C PRO A 32 -11.17 -8.75 -18.02
N HIS A 33 -12.17 -9.05 -18.86
CA HIS A 33 -12.70 -10.39 -19.06
C HIS A 33 -11.61 -11.39 -19.48
N ALA A 34 -10.61 -10.93 -20.25
CA ALA A 34 -9.46 -11.73 -20.68
C ALA A 34 -8.61 -12.31 -19.54
N LEU A 35 -8.68 -11.73 -18.34
CA LEU A 35 -8.00 -12.21 -17.13
C LEU A 35 -8.90 -13.07 -16.24
N THR A 36 -10.12 -13.34 -16.68
CA THR A 36 -11.12 -14.13 -15.97
C THR A 36 -11.46 -15.43 -16.70
N GLU A 37 -12.13 -16.33 -16.00
CA GLU A 37 -12.72 -17.54 -16.55
C GLU A 37 -14.09 -17.80 -15.92
N ALA A 38 -14.97 -18.47 -16.64
CA ALA A 38 -16.32 -18.75 -16.17
C ALA A 38 -16.31 -19.76 -15.02
N PHE A 39 -17.08 -19.48 -13.97
CA PHE A 39 -17.25 -20.35 -12.82
C PHE A 39 -18.76 -20.53 -12.53
N GLY A 40 -19.47 -21.20 -13.44
CA GLY A 40 -20.91 -21.34 -13.37
C GLY A 40 -21.69 -20.19 -14.05
N PRO A 41 -23.04 -20.17 -13.95
CA PRO A 41 -23.87 -19.33 -14.81
C PRO A 41 -23.77 -17.82 -14.56
N HIS A 42 -23.50 -17.40 -13.32
CA HIS A 42 -23.51 -15.99 -12.91
C HIS A 42 -22.21 -15.55 -12.24
N GLN A 43 -21.17 -16.37 -12.34
CA GLN A 43 -19.91 -16.15 -11.63
C GLN A 43 -18.74 -16.26 -12.61
N ALA A 44 -17.78 -15.37 -12.43
CA ALA A 44 -16.47 -15.44 -13.04
C ALA A 44 -15.42 -15.50 -11.93
N VAL A 45 -14.26 -16.08 -12.23
CA VAL A 45 -13.10 -16.07 -11.34
C VAL A 45 -11.90 -15.47 -12.05
N MET A 46 -11.01 -14.82 -11.29
CA MET A 46 -9.71 -14.46 -11.85
C MET A 46 -8.94 -15.72 -12.19
N ARG A 47 -8.38 -15.79 -13.40
CA ARG A 47 -7.60 -16.95 -13.87
C ARG A 47 -6.45 -17.27 -12.92
N GLY A 48 -6.23 -18.57 -12.70
CA GLY A 48 -5.22 -19.11 -11.81
C GLY A 48 -5.60 -19.09 -10.33
N THR A 49 -6.74 -18.49 -9.95
CA THR A 49 -7.18 -18.47 -8.55
C THR A 49 -8.09 -19.64 -8.17
N TRP A 50 -8.61 -20.40 -9.16
CA TRP A 50 -9.37 -21.64 -8.95
C TRP A 50 -8.49 -22.88 -9.12
N GLU A 51 -7.30 -22.85 -8.53
CA GLU A 51 -6.32 -23.94 -8.60
C GLU A 51 -6.04 -24.48 -7.19
N ALA A 52 -5.42 -25.66 -7.10
CA ALA A 52 -4.97 -26.23 -5.82
C ALA A 52 -3.98 -25.30 -5.08
N GLN A 53 -3.21 -24.53 -5.85
CA GLN A 53 -2.33 -23.47 -5.36
C GLN A 53 -2.70 -22.16 -6.05
N PRO A 54 -3.65 -21.38 -5.50
CA PRO A 54 -4.15 -20.17 -6.14
C PRO A 54 -3.05 -19.14 -6.42
N ARG A 55 -2.96 -18.66 -7.66
CA ARG A 55 -2.11 -17.53 -8.02
C ARG A 55 -2.77 -16.72 -9.14
N CYS A 56 -3.24 -15.52 -8.80
CA CYS A 56 -3.90 -14.65 -9.75
C CYS A 56 -2.97 -14.29 -10.92
N ILE A 57 -3.45 -14.41 -12.15
CA ILE A 57 -2.69 -14.05 -13.36
C ILE A 57 -2.26 -12.57 -13.40
N ALA A 58 -2.97 -11.69 -12.70
CA ALA A 58 -2.65 -10.26 -12.62
C ALA A 58 -1.57 -9.92 -11.56
N LEU A 59 -1.10 -10.93 -10.79
CA LEU A 59 -0.10 -10.74 -9.75
C LEU A 59 1.31 -10.81 -10.33
N ASP A 60 1.99 -9.67 -10.28
CA ASP A 60 3.43 -9.56 -10.49
C ASP A 60 4.11 -9.45 -9.13
N ALA A 61 4.72 -10.55 -8.66
CA ALA A 61 5.25 -10.63 -7.31
C ALA A 61 6.31 -11.72 -7.12
N ASP A 62 7.26 -11.41 -6.24
CA ASP A 62 7.99 -12.37 -5.40
C ASP A 62 7.43 -12.26 -3.98
N ILE A 63 6.71 -13.29 -3.53
CA ILE A 63 5.90 -13.26 -2.32
C ILE A 63 6.76 -12.91 -1.10
N GLY A 64 6.34 -11.89 -0.35
CA GLY A 64 7.08 -11.38 0.80
C GLY A 64 8.20 -10.38 0.48
N ARG A 65 8.55 -10.18 -0.79
CA ARG A 65 9.57 -9.19 -1.21
C ARG A 65 8.99 -8.01 -1.98
N HIS A 66 8.22 -8.29 -3.03
CA HIS A 66 7.57 -7.26 -3.84
C HIS A 66 6.25 -7.80 -4.39
N SER A 67 5.26 -6.92 -4.53
CA SER A 67 4.00 -7.29 -5.16
C SER A 67 3.30 -6.10 -5.82
N ARG A 68 2.81 -6.33 -7.03
CA ARG A 68 2.02 -5.39 -7.82
C ARG A 68 0.88 -6.13 -8.51
N CYS A 69 -0.31 -5.53 -8.52
CA CYS A 69 -1.40 -5.98 -9.36
C CYS A 69 -1.40 -5.18 -10.66
N SER A 70 -1.33 -5.85 -11.81
CA SER A 70 -1.31 -5.21 -13.13
C SER A 70 -2.60 -4.46 -13.46
N ILE A 71 -3.71 -4.82 -12.80
CA ILE A 71 -5.05 -4.24 -12.98
C ILE A 71 -5.58 -3.53 -11.74
N HIS A 72 -4.70 -3.09 -10.82
CA HIS A 72 -5.11 -2.53 -9.52
C HIS A 72 -6.26 -1.48 -9.59
N PRO A 73 -6.31 -0.52 -10.53
CA PRO A 73 -7.39 0.45 -10.63
C PRO A 73 -8.77 -0.16 -10.94
N VAL A 74 -8.78 -1.26 -11.70
CA VAL A 74 -9.98 -1.95 -12.21
C VAL A 74 -10.14 -3.35 -11.61
N ARG A 75 -9.59 -3.58 -10.41
CA ARG A 75 -9.71 -4.85 -9.70
C ARG A 75 -11.17 -5.15 -9.30
N PRO A 76 -11.56 -6.43 -9.23
CA PRO A 76 -12.91 -6.84 -8.85
C PRO A 76 -13.20 -6.52 -7.37
N GLN A 77 -14.47 -6.44 -6.98
CA GLN A 77 -14.89 -6.11 -5.61
C GLN A 77 -14.28 -7.02 -4.54
N PRO A 78 -14.22 -8.36 -4.69
CA PRO A 78 -13.57 -9.22 -3.70
C PRO A 78 -12.11 -8.83 -3.40
N CYS A 79 -11.37 -8.27 -4.38
CA CYS A 79 -10.01 -7.78 -4.13
C CYS A 79 -9.98 -6.44 -3.37
N ARG A 80 -11.06 -5.66 -3.40
CA ARG A 80 -11.23 -4.41 -2.65
C ARG A 80 -11.70 -4.70 -1.22
N ASP A 81 -12.48 -5.76 -1.04
CA ASP A 81 -13.05 -6.15 0.26
C ASP A 81 -12.01 -6.72 1.23
N VAL A 82 -10.93 -7.32 0.71
CA VAL A 82 -9.82 -7.81 1.54
C VAL A 82 -8.93 -6.65 1.97
N GLN A 83 -9.22 -6.11 3.14
CA GLN A 83 -8.41 -5.07 3.79
C GLN A 83 -7.12 -5.63 4.37
N ALA A 84 -6.05 -4.84 4.35
CA ALA A 84 -4.84 -5.21 5.05
C ALA A 84 -5.05 -5.08 6.57
N SER A 85 -4.56 -6.05 7.35
CA SER A 85 -4.66 -6.00 8.81
C SER A 85 -4.08 -4.70 9.35
N TRP A 86 -4.86 -4.03 10.20
CA TRP A 86 -4.59 -2.75 10.86
C TRP A 86 -4.62 -1.50 9.96
N GLU A 87 -4.94 -1.62 8.67
CA GLU A 87 -5.10 -0.46 7.75
C GLU A 87 -6.13 0.56 8.28
N HIS A 88 -7.20 0.05 8.89
CA HIS A 88 -8.29 0.84 9.45
C HIS A 88 -8.44 0.61 10.96
N GLY A 89 -7.34 0.34 11.66
CA GLY A 89 -7.32 0.21 13.13
C GLY A 89 -7.83 -1.13 13.68
N ALA A 90 -8.15 -2.10 12.82
CA ALA A 90 -8.55 -3.45 13.21
C ALA A 90 -7.80 -4.51 12.39
N ALA A 91 -7.56 -5.67 13.00
CA ALA A 91 -7.01 -6.82 12.29
C ALA A 91 -8.00 -7.35 11.24
N SER A 92 -7.46 -7.91 10.15
CA SER A 92 -8.22 -8.51 9.06
C SER A 92 -7.94 -10.02 9.06
N PRO A 93 -8.88 -10.88 9.51
CA PRO A 93 -8.67 -12.32 9.55
C PRO A 93 -8.29 -12.93 8.19
N GLN A 94 -8.78 -12.34 7.09
CA GLN A 94 -8.41 -12.77 5.74
C GLN A 94 -6.96 -12.41 5.40
N CYS A 95 -6.51 -11.20 5.74
CA CYS A 95 -5.12 -10.83 5.53
C CYS A 95 -4.18 -11.72 6.36
N ASP A 96 -4.50 -11.95 7.64
CA ASP A 96 -3.66 -12.72 8.56
C ASP A 96 -3.57 -14.20 8.15
N LYS A 97 -4.69 -14.79 7.71
CA LYS A 97 -4.72 -16.15 7.17
C LYS A 97 -3.86 -16.27 5.91
N ALA A 98 -4.01 -15.35 4.95
CA ALA A 98 -3.22 -15.38 3.73
C ALA A 98 -1.73 -15.22 4.03
N ARG A 99 -1.35 -14.29 4.91
CA ARG A 99 0.05 -14.10 5.31
C ARG A 99 0.63 -15.35 5.97
N SER A 100 -0.09 -15.93 6.93
CA SER A 100 0.32 -17.16 7.61
C SER A 100 0.50 -18.33 6.65
N ALA A 101 -0.40 -18.47 5.67
CA ALA A 101 -0.31 -19.54 4.66
C ALA A 101 0.93 -19.42 3.76
N HIS A 102 1.49 -18.23 3.63
CA HIS A 102 2.71 -17.94 2.88
C HIS A 102 3.95 -17.77 3.78
N GLY A 103 3.86 -18.14 5.06
CA GLY A 103 4.97 -18.04 6.02
C GLY A 103 5.36 -16.60 6.39
N LEU A 104 4.48 -15.63 6.14
CA LEU A 104 4.70 -14.22 6.47
C LEU A 104 4.14 -13.92 7.87
N PRO A 105 4.83 -13.08 8.66
CA PRO A 105 4.31 -12.65 9.96
C PRO A 105 3.03 -11.86 9.77
N VAL A 106 2.04 -12.00 10.65
CA VAL A 106 0.82 -11.14 10.62
C VAL A 106 1.20 -9.67 10.80
N LEU A 107 0.38 -8.76 10.24
CA LEU A 107 0.64 -7.33 10.43
C LEU A 107 0.21 -6.91 11.83
N THR A 108 0.88 -5.89 12.32
CA THR A 108 0.65 -5.18 13.58
C THR A 108 0.48 -3.70 13.30
N THR A 109 0.05 -2.93 14.30
CA THR A 109 0.00 -1.46 14.18
C THR A 109 1.37 -0.84 13.89
N ALA A 110 2.47 -1.50 14.28
CA ALA A 110 3.83 -1.03 14.03
C ALA A 110 4.20 -1.04 12.54
N ASP A 111 3.62 -1.97 11.75
CA ASP A 111 3.85 -2.05 10.30
C ASP A 111 3.28 -0.84 9.52
N TRP A 112 2.42 -0.06 10.17
CA TRP A 112 1.79 1.15 9.63
C TRP A 112 2.38 2.44 10.21
N ALA A 113 3.29 2.37 11.18
CA ALA A 113 3.93 3.55 11.73
C ALA A 113 4.88 4.16 10.68
N ARG A 114 4.85 5.50 10.52
CA ARG A 114 5.82 6.20 9.66
C ARG A 114 7.23 5.92 10.18
N SER A 115 8.09 5.37 9.33
CA SER A 115 9.54 5.52 9.50
C SER A 115 9.86 7.02 9.38
N ILE A 116 10.18 7.66 10.51
CA ILE A 116 10.81 8.97 10.53
C ILE A 116 12.31 8.69 10.52
N SER A 117 12.95 8.94 9.39
CA SER A 117 14.42 8.98 9.31
C SER A 117 14.85 10.35 9.85
N VAL A 118 15.37 10.39 11.07
CA VAL A 118 16.05 11.58 11.57
C VAL A 118 17.45 11.57 10.95
N VAL A 119 17.66 12.43 9.95
CA VAL A 119 19.01 12.77 9.53
C VAL A 119 19.46 13.92 10.41
N LEU A 120 20.39 13.65 11.32
CA LEU A 120 21.10 14.70 12.03
C LEU A 120 21.96 15.44 11.01
N VAL A 121 21.49 16.61 10.59
CA VAL A 121 22.33 17.59 9.91
C VAL A 121 23.17 18.25 11.00
N GLU A 122 24.49 18.07 10.94
CA GLU A 122 25.40 18.90 11.72
C GLU A 122 25.14 20.37 11.38
N ALA A 123 25.27 21.23 12.40
CA ALA A 123 24.76 22.59 12.45
C ALA A 123 24.89 23.34 11.11
N ILE A 124 23.79 23.92 10.64
CA ILE A 124 23.85 25.03 9.70
C ILE A 124 24.61 26.14 10.44
N ASP A 125 25.78 26.54 9.93
CA ASP A 125 26.47 27.76 10.36
C ASP A 125 25.51 28.93 10.13
N VAL A 126 24.74 29.27 11.16
CA VAL A 126 23.96 30.50 11.21
C VAL A 126 25.01 31.60 11.42
N PRO A 127 25.25 32.47 10.41
CA PRO A 127 26.25 33.51 10.55
C PRO A 127 25.91 34.38 11.77
N GLU A 128 26.93 34.61 12.60
CA GLU A 128 26.83 35.45 13.79
C GLU A 128 26.22 36.81 13.41
N PRO A 129 25.16 37.27 14.11
CA PRO A 129 24.54 38.54 13.81
C PRO A 129 25.62 39.64 13.90
N PRO A 130 25.65 40.60 12.95
CA PRO A 130 26.65 41.65 12.96
C PRO A 130 26.59 42.40 14.30
N PRO A 131 27.76 42.82 14.85
CA PRO A 131 27.79 43.52 16.12
C PRO A 131 26.90 44.76 16.04
N ALA A 132 26.09 44.95 17.08
CA ALA A 132 25.21 46.11 17.18
C ALA A 132 26.03 47.39 16.96
N ALA A 133 25.57 48.22 16.02
CA ALA A 133 26.21 49.49 15.71
C ALA A 133 26.37 50.31 16.99
N ALA A 134 27.60 50.82 17.21
CA ALA A 134 27.91 51.66 18.36
C ALA A 134 26.92 52.85 18.43
N PRO A 135 26.47 53.24 19.64
CA PRO A 135 25.56 54.38 19.78
C PRO A 135 26.24 55.63 19.20
N MET A 136 25.55 56.29 18.27
CA MET A 136 25.98 57.59 17.75
C MET A 136 26.09 58.57 18.93
N ALA A 137 27.29 59.09 19.15
CA ALA A 137 27.53 60.13 20.13
C ALA A 137 26.69 61.36 19.75
N VAL A 138 25.70 61.68 20.58
CA VAL A 138 24.92 62.91 20.46
C VAL A 138 25.85 64.05 20.87
N ALA A 139 26.24 64.88 19.91
CA ALA A 139 27.01 66.08 20.18
C ALA A 139 26.15 67.05 21.00
N SER A 140 26.51 67.22 22.27
CA SER A 140 25.95 68.25 23.15
C SER A 140 26.24 69.62 22.57
N LEU A 141 25.25 70.27 21.95
CA LEU A 141 25.28 71.71 21.75
C LEU A 141 24.94 72.37 23.09
N GLN A 142 25.97 72.87 23.75
CA GLN A 142 25.83 73.90 24.78
C GLN A 142 25.47 75.22 24.12
N ALA A 143 24.37 75.83 24.57
CA ALA A 143 24.14 77.28 24.55
C ALA A 143 23.29 77.63 25.78
#